data_AF-A0A7R9DAA8-F1
#
_entry.id   AF-A0A7R9DAA8-F1
#
_cell.length_a   1.000
_cell.length_b   1.000
_cell.length_c   1.000
_cell.angle_alpha   90.00
_cell.angle_beta   90.00
_cell.angle_gamma   90.00
#
_symmetry.space_group_name_H-M   'P 1'
#
loop_
_entity.id
_entity.type
_entity.pdbx_description
1 polymer ?
#
loop_
_entity_poly.entity_id
_entity_poly.type
_entity_poly.pdbx_seq_one_letter_code
_entity_poly.pdbx_strand_id
1 'polypeptide(L)'
;MTWNEPLAGKGENMTTASHEEWKKVEKGFNWMNSGGLLNEVLDYYIPCFALVDNLGYYATGTETYDIKWSMPQCVLTLRLIGLAFDLYDGKKPAELLSNDQKKAALSKIPSLLEVAGHTYFPSSFLVGPQFSMRRYQDFVSGEFREKMLPFVKKCLVLGFWGKMTLYKYISCWLISEGVCICSGLTYNGKTPDGQIKWDGCANVKLRVFEGATKFGHFIASFNINTNNWVSQYVYKRLKFMGNRYISQAAALMFLAVWHGLHTGYYMCFAMEFLVMKLEKDLEQIIQKSEAAVEFFKNPLVQIITWIILKLYTFVFMGWCLIPFALLSFPRWWQVYKSVYFIGFVLFGLWPFYQPTIKKLLKPKCNGTHVKKD
;
A
#
# COMPACT_ATOMS: atom_id res chain seq x y z
N MET A 1 -24.77 61.57 -13.31
CA MET A 1 -25.72 61.78 -14.42
C MET A 1 -25.00 61.38 -15.68
N THR A 2 -25.42 60.44 -16.50
CA THR A 2 -26.69 59.71 -16.66
C THR A 2 -26.40 58.48 -17.51
N TRP A 3 -27.07 57.39 -17.16
CA TRP A 3 -27.30 56.22 -18.02
C TRP A 3 -28.26 56.58 -19.16
N ASN A 4 -28.19 55.82 -20.27
CA ASN A 4 -29.21 55.49 -21.30
C ASN A 4 -28.44 55.08 -22.58
N GLU A 5 -28.61 53.98 -23.28
CA GLU A 5 -29.45 52.78 -23.29
C GLU A 5 -28.84 51.83 -24.39
N PRO A 6 -29.31 50.58 -24.58
CA PRO A 6 -28.47 49.45 -24.99
C PRO A 6 -28.58 49.06 -26.47
N LEU A 7 -27.47 48.57 -27.04
CA LEU A 7 -27.47 47.86 -28.32
C LEU A 7 -27.78 46.37 -28.09
N ALA A 8 -28.92 45.95 -28.61
CA ALA A 8 -29.37 44.57 -28.67
C ALA A 8 -28.36 43.71 -29.48
N GLY A 9 -27.72 42.77 -28.79
CA GLY A 9 -26.93 41.68 -29.37
C GLY A 9 -27.36 40.37 -28.71
N LYS A 10 -27.93 39.47 -29.52
CA LYS A 10 -28.55 38.20 -29.12
C LYS A 10 -27.68 37.40 -28.14
N GLY A 11 -28.19 37.20 -26.93
CA GLY A 11 -27.76 36.10 -26.08
C GLY A 11 -28.36 34.80 -26.60
N GLU A 12 -27.53 33.95 -27.21
CA GLU A 12 -27.89 32.56 -27.43
C GLU A 12 -27.51 31.75 -26.19
N ASN A 13 -28.56 31.29 -25.50
CA ASN A 13 -28.49 30.40 -24.36
C ASN A 13 -27.78 29.10 -24.74
N MET A 14 -26.58 28.91 -24.20
CA MET A 14 -25.81 27.68 -24.32
C MET A 14 -26.30 26.63 -23.30
N THR A 15 -27.60 26.33 -23.30
CA THR A 15 -28.19 25.28 -22.46
C THR A 15 -29.49 24.80 -23.10
N THR A 16 -29.41 23.68 -23.81
CA THR A 16 -30.36 22.55 -23.88
C THR A 16 -30.17 21.86 -25.22
N ALA A 17 -29.27 20.86 -25.28
CA ALA A 17 -29.43 19.81 -26.29
C ALA A 17 -30.85 19.27 -26.12
N SER A 18 -31.65 19.33 -27.17
CA SER A 18 -33.08 19.04 -27.06
C SER A 18 -33.27 17.59 -26.61
N HIS A 19 -34.32 17.32 -25.84
CA HIS A 19 -34.66 15.98 -25.38
C HIS A 19 -34.79 14.96 -26.56
N GLU A 20 -34.97 15.46 -27.79
CA GLU A 20 -34.95 14.67 -29.04
C GLU A 20 -33.54 14.33 -29.55
N GLU A 21 -32.53 15.18 -29.34
CA GLU A 21 -31.14 14.88 -29.70
C GLU A 21 -30.56 13.77 -28.80
N TRP A 22 -30.89 13.80 -27.51
CA TRP A 22 -30.55 12.71 -26.60
C TRP A 22 -31.26 11.40 -26.96
N LYS A 23 -32.54 11.46 -27.37
CA LYS A 23 -33.25 10.28 -27.91
C LYS A 23 -32.68 9.77 -29.23
N LYS A 24 -32.07 10.62 -30.06
CA LYS A 24 -31.34 10.21 -31.28
C LYS A 24 -30.03 9.50 -30.93
N VAL A 25 -29.27 9.99 -29.96
CA VAL A 25 -28.08 9.30 -29.45
C VAL A 25 -28.47 7.96 -28.83
N GLU A 26 -29.53 7.92 -28.01
CA GLU A 26 -30.04 6.70 -27.38
C GLU A 26 -30.63 5.69 -28.39
N LYS A 27 -31.31 6.16 -29.45
CA LYS A 27 -31.68 5.34 -30.61
C LYS A 27 -30.46 4.85 -31.42
N GLY A 28 -29.40 5.66 -31.50
CA GLY A 28 -28.10 5.28 -32.04
C GLY A 28 -27.42 4.18 -31.22
N PHE A 29 -27.77 3.99 -29.96
CA PHE A 29 -27.35 2.83 -29.17
C PHE A 29 -28.29 1.61 -29.33
N ASN A 30 -29.57 1.81 -29.67
CA ASN A 30 -30.51 0.70 -29.90
C ASN A 30 -30.19 -0.15 -31.14
N TRP A 31 -29.46 0.37 -32.12
CA TRP A 31 -29.01 -0.42 -33.28
C TRP A 31 -27.88 -1.42 -32.93
N MET A 32 -27.20 -1.23 -31.79
CA MET A 32 -26.20 -2.17 -31.29
C MET A 32 -26.83 -3.52 -30.90
N ASN A 33 -28.17 -3.64 -30.90
CA ASN A 33 -28.91 -4.79 -30.39
C ASN A 33 -28.97 -6.01 -31.33
N SER A 34 -28.51 -5.92 -32.57
CA SER A 34 -28.69 -7.02 -33.55
C SER A 34 -27.47 -7.20 -34.46
N GLY A 35 -26.48 -8.00 -34.05
CA GLY A 35 -25.36 -8.48 -34.89
C GLY A 35 -24.36 -7.42 -35.41
N GLY A 36 -24.79 -6.16 -35.59
CA GLY A 36 -24.02 -5.07 -36.18
C GLY A 36 -22.85 -4.62 -35.33
N LEU A 37 -22.95 -4.65 -33.99
CA LEU A 37 -21.84 -4.25 -33.12
C LEU A 37 -20.61 -5.15 -33.29
N LEU A 38 -20.81 -6.46 -33.44
CA LEU A 38 -19.69 -7.39 -33.64
C LEU A 38 -19.07 -7.20 -35.02
N ASN A 39 -19.90 -7.05 -36.04
CA ASN A 39 -19.43 -6.82 -37.41
C ASN A 39 -18.71 -5.47 -37.54
N GLU A 40 -19.19 -4.39 -36.92
CA GLU A 40 -18.44 -3.11 -36.93
C GLU A 40 -17.12 -3.18 -36.18
N VAL A 41 -17.07 -3.93 -35.08
CA VAL A 41 -15.83 -4.09 -34.32
C VAL A 41 -14.81 -4.87 -35.14
N LEU A 42 -15.24 -5.96 -35.77
CA LEU A 42 -14.40 -6.82 -36.60
C LEU A 42 -14.01 -6.17 -37.94
N ASP A 43 -14.95 -5.51 -38.62
CA ASP A 43 -14.81 -5.05 -40.00
C ASP A 43 -14.30 -3.61 -40.09
N TYR A 44 -14.47 -2.78 -39.05
CA TYR A 44 -14.11 -1.37 -39.09
C TYR A 44 -13.15 -0.96 -37.98
N TYR A 45 -13.47 -1.22 -36.71
CA TYR A 45 -12.62 -0.76 -35.61
C TYR A 45 -11.27 -1.49 -35.57
N ILE A 46 -11.24 -2.82 -35.60
CA ILE A 46 -9.98 -3.58 -35.59
C ILE A 46 -9.06 -3.17 -36.76
N PRO A 47 -9.53 -3.10 -38.01
CA PRO A 47 -8.72 -2.63 -39.12
C PRO A 47 -8.26 -1.17 -38.99
N CYS A 48 -9.12 -0.24 -38.57
CA CYS A 48 -8.75 1.17 -38.40
C CYS A 48 -7.69 1.37 -37.31
N PHE A 49 -7.86 0.71 -36.15
CA PHE A 49 -6.88 0.80 -35.06
C PHE A 49 -5.57 0.11 -35.41
N ALA A 50 -5.63 -1.08 -36.03
CA ALA A 50 -4.44 -1.74 -36.55
C ALA A 50 -3.73 -0.87 -37.59
N LEU A 51 -4.46 -0.16 -38.45
CA LEU A 51 -3.88 0.72 -39.46
C LEU A 51 -3.21 1.94 -38.82
N VAL A 52 -3.82 2.56 -37.82
CA VAL A 52 -3.20 3.66 -37.05
C VAL A 52 -1.95 3.20 -36.30
N ASP A 53 -1.99 2.02 -35.66
CA ASP A 53 -0.85 1.47 -34.94
C ASP A 53 0.30 1.10 -35.88
N ASN A 54 0.00 0.48 -37.04
CA ASN A 54 1.00 0.13 -38.04
C ASN A 54 1.58 1.37 -38.73
N LEU A 55 0.77 2.37 -39.06
CA LEU A 55 1.25 3.65 -39.61
C LEU A 55 2.09 4.42 -38.59
N GLY A 56 1.67 4.45 -37.33
CA GLY A 56 2.43 5.06 -36.24
C GLY A 56 3.76 4.34 -35.99
N TYR A 57 3.77 3.01 -36.03
CA TYR A 57 4.98 2.21 -35.93
C TYR A 57 5.92 2.45 -37.12
N TYR A 58 5.39 2.52 -38.35
CA TYR A 58 6.18 2.80 -39.54
C TYR A 58 6.78 4.22 -39.50
N ALA A 59 5.99 5.22 -39.09
CA ALA A 59 6.42 6.62 -39.05
C ALA A 59 7.37 6.95 -37.89
N THR A 60 7.27 6.24 -36.77
CA THR A 60 8.05 6.53 -35.55
C THR A 60 8.98 5.39 -35.14
N GLY A 61 9.11 4.36 -35.99
CA GLY A 61 9.98 3.21 -35.79
C GLY A 61 11.47 3.59 -35.74
N THR A 62 12.24 2.83 -34.99
CA THR A 62 13.70 2.91 -34.92
C THR A 62 14.24 1.52 -35.30
N GLU A 63 15.54 1.41 -35.53
CA GLU A 63 16.18 0.12 -35.85
C GLU A 63 16.24 -0.85 -34.65
N THR A 64 15.81 -0.40 -33.46
CA THR A 64 15.78 -1.16 -32.22
C THR A 64 14.35 -1.37 -31.71
N TYR A 65 14.14 -2.42 -30.90
CA TYR A 65 12.86 -2.65 -30.24
C TYR A 65 12.61 -1.57 -29.17
N ASP A 66 11.67 -0.67 -29.44
CA ASP A 66 11.36 0.47 -28.58
C ASP A 66 9.93 0.42 -28.01
N ILE A 67 9.79 0.78 -26.73
CA ILE A 67 8.49 0.99 -26.07
C ILE A 67 8.05 2.43 -26.36
N LYS A 68 7.15 2.59 -27.33
CA LYS A 68 6.63 3.90 -27.79
C LYS A 68 5.16 4.08 -27.41
N TRP A 69 4.62 5.27 -27.74
CA TRP A 69 3.21 5.63 -27.54
C TRP A 69 2.22 4.65 -28.20
N SER A 70 2.67 3.88 -29.19
CA SER A 70 1.92 2.78 -29.80
C SER A 70 1.60 1.64 -28.81
N MET A 71 2.43 1.39 -27.79
CA MET A 71 2.15 0.33 -26.80
C MET A 71 0.90 0.61 -25.94
N PRO A 72 0.73 1.81 -25.34
CA PRO A 72 -0.54 2.20 -24.72
C PRO A 72 -1.74 2.11 -25.67
N GLN A 73 -1.55 2.49 -26.93
CA GLN A 73 -2.60 2.43 -27.95
C GLN A 73 -3.04 0.99 -28.24
N CYS A 74 -2.09 0.06 -28.37
CA CYS A 74 -2.39 -1.37 -28.51
C CYS A 74 -3.21 -1.92 -27.33
N VAL A 75 -2.85 -1.56 -26.09
CA VAL A 75 -3.57 -2.00 -24.89
C VAL A 75 -4.99 -1.42 -24.85
N LEU A 76 -5.16 -0.17 -25.27
CA LEU A 76 -6.45 0.48 -25.42
C LEU A 76 -7.33 -0.26 -26.44
N THR A 77 -6.79 -0.52 -27.63
CA THR A 77 -7.48 -1.26 -28.70
C THR A 77 -7.96 -2.63 -28.19
N LEU A 78 -7.10 -3.38 -27.48
CA LEU A 78 -7.47 -4.67 -26.88
C LEU A 78 -8.61 -4.57 -25.86
N ARG A 79 -8.70 -3.47 -25.09
CA ARG A 79 -9.80 -3.25 -24.14
C ARG A 79 -11.12 -2.99 -24.84
N LEU A 80 -11.11 -2.17 -25.88
CA LEU A 80 -12.32 -1.84 -26.64
C LEU A 80 -12.85 -3.05 -27.41
N ILE A 81 -11.96 -3.85 -28.00
CA ILE A 81 -12.31 -5.13 -28.62
C ILE A 81 -12.91 -6.08 -27.59
N GLY A 82 -12.25 -6.23 -26.43
CA GLY A 82 -12.76 -7.06 -25.34
C GLY A 82 -14.15 -6.63 -24.86
N LEU A 83 -14.38 -5.33 -24.67
CA LEU A 83 -15.68 -4.78 -24.30
C LEU A 83 -16.77 -5.14 -25.31
N ALA A 84 -16.49 -5.05 -26.61
CA ALA A 84 -17.44 -5.42 -27.65
C ALA A 84 -17.80 -6.90 -27.62
N PHE A 85 -16.81 -7.79 -27.46
CA PHE A 85 -17.05 -9.22 -27.30
C PHE A 85 -17.81 -9.55 -26.02
N ASP A 86 -17.48 -8.90 -24.90
CA ASP A 86 -18.17 -9.09 -23.62
C ASP A 86 -19.66 -8.70 -23.72
N LEU A 87 -19.97 -7.62 -24.46
CA LEU A 87 -21.35 -7.20 -24.75
C LEU A 87 -22.09 -8.15 -25.71
N TYR A 88 -21.38 -8.70 -26.70
CA TYR A 88 -21.92 -9.68 -27.61
C TYR A 88 -22.27 -10.99 -26.88
N ASP A 89 -21.36 -11.47 -26.03
CA ASP A 89 -21.55 -12.68 -25.24
C ASP A 89 -22.65 -12.49 -24.17
N GLY A 90 -22.79 -11.28 -23.61
CA GLY A 90 -23.88 -10.95 -22.67
C GLY A 90 -25.30 -11.04 -23.23
N LYS A 91 -25.46 -11.15 -24.55
CA LYS A 91 -26.76 -11.34 -25.23
C LYS A 91 -27.09 -12.80 -25.52
N LYS A 92 -26.11 -13.70 -25.41
CA LYS A 92 -26.32 -15.12 -25.65
C LYS A 92 -26.92 -15.80 -24.41
N PRO A 93 -27.72 -16.87 -24.58
CA PRO A 93 -28.12 -17.74 -23.47
C PRO A 93 -26.90 -18.25 -22.71
N ALA A 94 -26.98 -18.26 -21.37
CA ALA A 94 -25.87 -18.68 -20.51
C ALA A 94 -25.41 -20.12 -20.80
N GLU A 95 -26.29 -20.99 -21.30
CA GLU A 95 -25.97 -22.38 -21.64
C GLU A 95 -24.97 -22.51 -22.80
N LEU A 96 -24.95 -21.53 -23.72
CA LEU A 96 -24.06 -21.51 -24.88
C LEU A 96 -22.69 -20.86 -24.59
N LEU A 97 -22.52 -20.28 -23.40
CA LEU A 97 -21.31 -19.58 -23.01
C LEU A 97 -20.34 -20.50 -22.26
N SER A 98 -19.05 -20.40 -22.58
CA SER A 98 -18.00 -21.04 -21.79
C SER A 98 -17.93 -20.43 -20.38
N ASN A 99 -17.28 -21.14 -19.46
CA ASN A 99 -17.14 -20.67 -18.07
C ASN A 99 -16.39 -19.34 -17.96
N ASP A 100 -15.48 -19.04 -18.89
CA ASP A 100 -14.75 -17.77 -18.88
C ASP A 100 -15.55 -16.64 -19.54
N GLN A 101 -16.29 -16.92 -20.61
CA GLN A 101 -17.23 -15.96 -21.18
C GLN A 101 -18.31 -15.56 -20.18
N LYS A 102 -18.84 -16.51 -19.40
CA LYS A 102 -19.81 -16.22 -18.32
C LYS A 102 -19.29 -15.21 -17.29
N LYS A 103 -17.98 -15.21 -17.01
CA LYS A 103 -17.36 -14.30 -16.04
C LYS A 103 -17.14 -12.90 -16.61
N ALA A 104 -16.98 -12.77 -17.92
CA ALA A 104 -16.68 -11.49 -18.57
C ALA A 104 -17.91 -10.84 -19.23
N ALA A 105 -18.90 -11.65 -19.60
CA ALA A 105 -20.10 -11.24 -20.31
C ALA A 105 -20.85 -10.10 -19.60
N LEU A 106 -21.25 -9.11 -20.39
CA LEU A 106 -21.94 -7.91 -19.94
C LEU A 106 -23.38 -7.88 -20.47
N SER A 107 -24.34 -8.13 -19.58
CA SER A 107 -25.77 -8.06 -19.93
C SER A 107 -26.30 -6.63 -20.07
N LYS A 108 -25.55 -5.62 -19.60
CA LYS A 108 -25.91 -4.20 -19.66
C LYS A 108 -24.82 -3.41 -20.37
N ILE A 109 -25.22 -2.44 -21.17
CA ILE A 109 -24.30 -1.51 -21.85
C ILE A 109 -23.71 -0.56 -20.79
N PRO A 110 -22.37 -0.50 -20.62
CA PRO A 110 -21.73 0.46 -19.73
C PRO A 110 -21.93 1.90 -20.20
N SER A 111 -22.01 2.83 -19.25
CA SER A 111 -22.05 4.26 -19.55
C SER A 111 -20.73 4.75 -20.17
N LEU A 112 -20.78 5.88 -20.88
CA LEU A 112 -19.56 6.51 -21.43
C LEU A 112 -18.52 6.81 -20.35
N LEU A 113 -18.97 7.12 -19.12
CA LEU A 113 -18.08 7.35 -17.98
C LEU A 113 -17.38 6.06 -17.53
N GLU A 114 -18.09 4.92 -17.49
CA GLU A 114 -17.48 3.63 -17.18
C GLU A 114 -16.50 3.20 -18.25
N VAL A 115 -16.83 3.41 -19.53
CA VAL A 115 -15.92 3.16 -20.67
C VAL A 115 -14.66 4.01 -20.55
N ALA A 116 -14.79 5.32 -20.33
CA ALA A 116 -13.65 6.21 -20.15
C ALA A 116 -12.81 5.82 -18.92
N GLY A 117 -13.45 5.49 -17.79
CA GLY A 117 -12.78 5.08 -16.57
C GLY A 117 -12.04 3.73 -16.68
N HIS A 118 -12.59 2.79 -17.44
CA HIS A 118 -11.95 1.51 -17.76
C HIS A 118 -10.75 1.69 -18.69
N THR A 119 -10.93 2.47 -19.76
CA THR A 119 -9.92 2.77 -20.77
C THR A 119 -8.72 3.50 -20.16
N TYR A 120 -8.97 4.58 -19.41
CA TYR A 120 -7.92 5.42 -18.83
C TYR A 120 -7.62 5.08 -17.37
N PHE A 121 -7.82 3.81 -16.95
CA PHE A 121 -7.54 3.40 -15.59
C PHE A 121 -6.06 3.65 -15.22
N PRO A 122 -5.74 4.53 -14.24
CA PRO A 122 -4.38 5.02 -14.01
C PRO A 122 -3.35 3.94 -13.72
N SER A 123 -3.78 2.81 -13.14
CA SER A 123 -2.87 1.74 -12.74
C SER A 123 -2.44 0.83 -13.90
N SER A 124 -3.01 0.97 -15.10
CA SER A 124 -2.77 0.04 -16.20
C SER A 124 -2.92 0.62 -17.62
N PHE A 125 -3.07 1.94 -17.78
CA PHE A 125 -3.31 2.55 -19.10
C PHE A 125 -2.07 2.58 -20.01
N LEU A 126 -0.86 2.42 -19.46
CA LEU A 126 0.39 2.51 -20.24
C LEU A 126 0.75 1.21 -20.97
N VAL A 127 1.08 0.15 -20.24
CA VAL A 127 1.54 -1.13 -20.84
C VAL A 127 0.76 -2.32 -20.30
N GLY A 128 -0.40 -2.06 -19.69
CA GLY A 128 -1.21 -3.07 -19.02
C GLY A 128 -0.98 -3.12 -17.50
N PRO A 129 -1.52 -4.13 -16.81
CA PRO A 129 -2.17 -5.33 -17.35
C PRO A 129 -3.50 -5.07 -18.09
N GLN A 130 -3.86 -5.98 -19.01
CA GLN A 130 -5.18 -6.01 -19.65
C GLN A 130 -6.19 -6.69 -18.73
N PHE A 131 -7.43 -6.20 -18.70
CA PHE A 131 -8.54 -6.83 -18.00
C PHE A 131 -9.88 -6.49 -18.67
N SER A 132 -10.92 -7.27 -18.37
CA SER A 132 -12.28 -7.05 -18.88
C SER A 132 -12.98 -5.88 -18.17
N MET A 133 -13.97 -5.30 -18.85
CA MET A 133 -14.82 -4.25 -18.28
C MET A 133 -15.59 -4.76 -17.04
N ARG A 134 -16.03 -6.02 -17.02
CA ARG A 134 -16.67 -6.61 -15.83
C ARG A 134 -15.78 -6.52 -14.59
N ARG A 135 -14.49 -6.85 -14.73
CA ARG A 135 -13.53 -6.74 -13.61
C ARG A 135 -13.37 -5.30 -13.12
N TYR A 136 -13.43 -4.33 -14.02
CA TYR A 136 -13.43 -2.91 -13.67
C TYR A 136 -14.69 -2.52 -12.90
N GLN A 137 -15.86 -2.95 -13.35
CA GLN A 137 -17.13 -2.72 -12.65
C GLN A 137 -17.13 -3.36 -11.26
N ASP A 138 -16.66 -4.60 -11.11
CA ASP A 138 -16.54 -5.30 -9.82
C ASP A 138 -15.56 -4.58 -8.87
N PHE A 139 -14.51 -3.95 -9.42
CA PHE A 139 -13.56 -3.13 -8.66
C PHE A 139 -14.20 -1.82 -8.17
N VAL A 140 -14.91 -1.11 -9.05
CA VAL A 140 -15.56 0.17 -8.71
C VAL A 140 -16.76 -0.04 -7.77
N SER A 141 -17.55 -1.09 -7.97
CA SER A 141 -18.68 -1.45 -7.11
C SER A 141 -18.23 -1.94 -5.73
N GLY A 142 -16.97 -2.34 -5.61
CA GLY A 142 -16.43 -2.89 -4.37
C GLY A 142 -16.95 -4.29 -4.07
N GLU A 143 -17.38 -5.08 -5.06
CA GLU A 143 -17.80 -6.47 -4.87
C GLU A 143 -16.70 -7.30 -4.16
N PHE A 144 -15.43 -6.98 -4.41
CA PHE A 144 -14.30 -7.57 -3.70
C PHE A 144 -14.23 -7.22 -2.20
N ARG A 145 -14.88 -6.14 -1.75
CA ARG A 145 -15.04 -5.85 -0.30
C ARG A 145 -16.02 -6.82 0.35
N GLU A 146 -17.03 -7.29 -0.36
CA GLU A 146 -18.06 -8.21 0.16
C GLU A 146 -17.59 -9.66 0.19
N LYS A 147 -16.72 -10.07 -0.75
CA LYS A 147 -15.94 -11.32 -0.66
C LYS A 147 -14.82 -11.16 0.38
N MET A 148 -15.21 -11.00 1.65
CA MET A 148 -14.30 -10.79 2.78
C MET A 148 -13.25 -11.90 2.81
N LEU A 149 -12.00 -11.53 2.48
CA LEU A 149 -10.85 -12.40 2.71
C LEU A 149 -10.89 -12.90 4.17
N PRO A 150 -10.60 -14.19 4.42
CA PRO A 150 -10.41 -14.69 5.79
C PRO A 150 -9.48 -13.77 6.57
N PHE A 151 -9.76 -13.59 7.86
CA PHE A 151 -9.05 -12.63 8.71
C PHE A 151 -7.52 -12.77 8.62
N VAL A 152 -7.00 -14.00 8.66
CA VAL A 152 -5.55 -14.27 8.52
C VAL A 152 -5.00 -13.75 7.18
N LYS A 153 -5.73 -13.97 6.07
CA LYS A 153 -5.31 -13.47 4.75
C LYS A 153 -5.28 -11.94 4.72
N LYS A 154 -6.24 -11.25 5.36
CA LYS A 154 -6.22 -9.79 5.47
C LYS A 154 -4.96 -9.30 6.19
N CYS A 155 -4.58 -9.94 7.30
CA CYS A 155 -3.37 -9.62 8.04
C CYS A 155 -2.09 -9.85 7.22
N LEU A 156 -2.03 -10.95 6.44
CA LEU A 156 -0.89 -11.22 5.57
C LEU A 156 -0.77 -10.23 4.41
N VAL A 157 -1.90 -9.91 3.76
CA VAL A 157 -1.96 -8.89 2.70
C VAL A 157 -1.53 -7.54 3.25
N LEU A 158 -1.92 -7.22 4.48
CA LEU A 158 -1.50 -6.01 5.16
C LEU A 158 0.02 -5.94 5.36
N GLY A 159 0.63 -7.02 5.86
CA GLY A 159 2.09 -7.08 6.02
C GLY A 159 2.81 -6.96 4.67
N PHE A 160 2.32 -7.64 3.64
CA PHE A 160 2.88 -7.56 2.29
C PHE A 160 2.80 -6.14 1.72
N TRP A 161 1.63 -5.50 1.84
CA TRP A 161 1.44 -4.12 1.41
C TRP A 161 2.36 -3.14 2.16
N GLY A 162 2.53 -3.31 3.46
CA GLY A 162 3.44 -2.50 4.28
C GLY A 162 4.88 -2.59 3.79
N LYS A 163 5.34 -3.81 3.50
CA LYS A 163 6.68 -4.07 2.99
C LYS A 163 6.91 -3.45 1.61
N MET A 164 5.96 -3.65 0.69
CA MET A 164 6.00 -3.02 -0.64
C MET A 164 6.00 -1.49 -0.56
N THR A 165 5.31 -0.91 0.43
CA THR A 165 5.28 0.53 0.65
C THR A 165 6.65 1.07 1.08
N LEU A 166 7.33 0.39 2.01
CA LEU A 166 8.67 0.79 2.45
C LEU A 166 9.75 0.56 1.38
N TYR A 167 9.62 -0.49 0.58
CA TYR A 167 10.61 -0.82 -0.44
C TYR A 167 10.80 0.28 -1.48
N LYS A 168 9.76 1.09 -1.77
CA LYS A 168 9.89 2.27 -2.63
C LYS A 168 10.98 3.22 -2.13
N TYR A 169 10.99 3.50 -0.82
CA TYR A 169 11.97 4.38 -0.19
C TYR A 169 13.34 3.71 -0.09
N ILE A 170 13.38 2.44 0.32
CA ILE A 170 14.63 1.68 0.44
C ILE A 170 15.34 1.61 -0.91
N SER A 171 14.61 1.35 -2.01
CA SER A 171 15.19 1.35 -3.36
C SER A 171 15.82 2.68 -3.73
N CYS A 172 15.13 3.80 -3.49
CA CYS A 172 15.68 5.14 -3.76
C CYS A 172 16.91 5.44 -2.91
N TRP A 173 16.91 5.06 -1.63
CA TRP A 173 18.07 5.23 -0.76
C TRP A 173 19.26 4.40 -1.21
N LEU A 174 19.07 3.14 -1.58
CA LEU A 174 20.17 2.28 -2.05
C LEU A 174 20.80 2.81 -3.34
N ILE A 175 19.99 3.32 -4.28
CA ILE A 175 20.52 3.96 -5.50
C ILE A 175 21.34 5.20 -5.13
N SER A 176 20.83 6.04 -4.24
CA SER A 176 21.52 7.27 -3.80
C SER A 176 22.81 6.95 -3.03
N GLU A 177 22.78 5.95 -2.16
CA GLU A 177 23.95 5.43 -1.43
C GLU A 177 25.01 4.93 -2.41
N GLY A 178 24.62 4.22 -3.48
CA GLY A 178 25.55 3.80 -4.53
C GLY A 178 26.31 4.97 -5.17
N VAL A 179 25.61 6.05 -5.50
CA VAL A 179 26.22 7.28 -6.04
C VAL A 179 27.18 7.90 -5.01
N CYS A 180 26.77 7.97 -3.75
CA CYS A 180 27.63 8.50 -2.68
C CYS A 180 28.88 7.65 -2.48
N ILE A 181 28.78 6.31 -2.57
CA ILE A 181 29.93 5.40 -2.49
C ILE A 181 30.89 5.68 -3.65
N CYS A 182 30.39 5.77 -4.88
CA CYS A 182 31.22 6.09 -6.05
C CYS A 182 31.91 7.45 -5.95
N SER A 183 31.26 8.43 -5.31
CA SER A 183 31.85 9.76 -5.07
C SER A 183 32.90 9.79 -3.95
N GLY A 184 33.04 8.72 -3.15
CA GLY A 184 33.89 8.67 -1.98
C GLY A 184 33.29 9.26 -0.69
N LEU A 185 32.11 9.90 -0.77
CA LEU A 185 31.48 10.59 0.36
C LEU A 185 31.16 9.67 1.54
N THR A 186 30.88 8.39 1.30
CA THR A 186 30.51 7.44 2.36
C THR A 186 31.69 6.80 3.08
N TYR A 187 32.93 7.22 2.76
CA TYR A 187 34.12 6.72 3.44
C TYR A 187 34.02 6.94 4.96
N ASN A 188 34.18 5.86 5.71
CA ASN A 188 34.02 5.86 7.17
C ASN A 188 35.15 5.09 7.86
N GLY A 189 36.39 5.30 7.40
CA GLY A 189 37.57 4.65 7.96
C GLY A 189 37.73 3.19 7.53
N LYS A 190 38.40 2.39 8.36
CA LYS A 190 38.70 0.97 8.12
C LYS A 190 38.18 0.08 9.25
N THR A 191 37.87 -1.18 8.95
CA THR A 191 37.62 -2.22 9.95
C THR A 191 38.93 -2.61 10.67
N PRO A 192 38.85 -3.31 11.82
CA PRO A 192 40.03 -3.92 12.45
C PRO A 192 40.83 -4.80 11.48
N ASP A 193 40.16 -5.44 10.52
CA ASP A 193 40.76 -6.29 9.48
C ASP A 193 41.36 -5.49 8.30
N GLY A 194 41.41 -4.16 8.40
CA GLY A 194 41.99 -3.27 7.38
C GLY A 194 41.09 -2.96 6.18
N GLN A 195 39.87 -3.49 6.12
CA GLN A 195 38.93 -3.26 5.01
C GLN A 195 38.31 -1.87 5.10
N ILE A 196 38.17 -1.18 3.97
CA ILE A 196 37.56 0.16 3.92
C ILE A 196 36.05 0.06 4.20
N LYS A 197 35.54 0.92 5.08
CA LYS A 197 34.12 1.07 5.34
C LYS A 197 33.51 2.14 4.46
N TRP A 198 32.42 1.79 3.79
CA TRP A 198 31.65 2.67 2.90
C TRP A 198 30.24 2.95 3.43
N ASP A 199 30.05 2.85 4.75
CA ASP A 199 28.76 2.94 5.43
C ASP A 199 28.47 4.31 6.05
N GLY A 200 29.31 5.33 5.78
CA GLY A 200 29.21 6.65 6.40
C GLY A 200 27.90 7.39 6.13
N CYS A 201 27.24 7.10 5.01
CA CYS A 201 25.92 7.64 4.68
C CYS A 201 24.82 6.56 4.58
N ALA A 202 25.07 5.34 5.07
CA ALA A 202 24.10 4.25 5.00
C ALA A 202 22.83 4.62 5.76
N ASN A 203 21.72 4.74 5.04
CA ASN A 203 20.42 5.09 5.59
C ASN A 203 19.57 3.84 5.87
N VAL A 204 19.98 2.67 5.36
CA VAL A 204 19.34 1.38 5.64
C VAL A 204 20.34 0.25 5.89
N LYS A 205 20.07 -0.61 6.88
CA LYS A 205 20.80 -1.87 7.11
C LYS A 205 19.95 -3.05 6.67
N LEU A 206 20.02 -3.40 5.39
CA LEU A 206 19.17 -4.42 4.76
C LEU A 206 19.10 -5.75 5.51
N ARG A 207 20.24 -6.33 5.91
CA ARG A 207 20.25 -7.61 6.62
C ARG A 207 19.53 -7.55 7.97
N VAL A 208 19.65 -6.44 8.70
CA VAL A 208 18.97 -6.24 9.99
C VAL A 208 17.48 -5.96 9.77
N PHE A 209 17.15 -5.20 8.73
CA PHE A 209 15.77 -4.87 8.36
C PHE A 209 14.98 -6.12 7.94
N GLU A 210 15.51 -6.91 7.00
CA GLU A 210 14.91 -8.19 6.57
C GLU A 210 14.95 -9.24 7.69
N GLY A 211 16.01 -9.17 8.50
CA GLY A 211 16.27 -9.97 9.68
C GLY A 211 15.47 -9.58 10.93
N ALA A 212 14.65 -8.52 10.89
CA ALA A 212 13.93 -8.02 12.06
C ALA A 212 12.94 -9.03 12.65
N THR A 213 12.99 -9.19 13.98
CA THR A 213 12.06 -10.00 14.80
C THR A 213 11.41 -9.16 15.90
N LYS A 214 11.84 -7.90 16.03
CA LYS A 214 11.33 -6.89 16.95
C LYS A 214 11.27 -5.55 16.22
N PHE A 215 10.39 -4.64 16.63
CA PHE A 215 10.33 -3.29 16.06
C PHE A 215 11.58 -2.47 16.35
N GLY A 216 12.26 -2.74 17.47
CA GLY A 216 13.58 -2.17 17.74
C GLY A 216 14.59 -2.41 16.60
N HIS A 217 14.52 -3.56 15.91
CA HIS A 217 15.41 -3.84 14.78
C HIS A 217 15.07 -2.96 13.57
N PHE A 218 13.79 -2.69 13.31
CA PHE A 218 13.38 -1.80 12.23
C PHE A 218 13.83 -0.36 12.47
N ILE A 219 13.61 0.19 13.67
CA ILE A 219 14.03 1.56 14.01
C ILE A 219 15.56 1.70 13.91
N ALA A 220 16.31 0.68 14.32
CA ALA A 220 17.77 0.69 14.24
C ALA A 220 18.34 0.49 12.82
N SER A 221 17.51 0.05 11.87
CA SER A 221 17.94 -0.30 10.51
C SER A 221 17.31 0.52 9.40
N PHE A 222 16.29 1.34 9.69
CA PHE A 222 15.57 2.16 8.73
C PHE A 222 15.77 3.64 9.03
N ASN A 223 16.06 4.44 7.99
CA ASN A 223 16.27 5.89 8.09
C ASN A 223 17.31 6.29 9.16
N ILE A 224 18.46 5.62 9.14
CA ILE A 224 19.48 5.65 10.19
C ILE A 224 19.97 7.07 10.46
N ASN A 225 20.25 7.85 9.42
CA ASN A 225 20.80 9.20 9.58
C ASN A 225 19.81 10.14 10.24
N THR A 226 18.53 10.07 9.85
CA THR A 226 17.46 10.85 10.48
C THR A 226 17.23 10.42 11.93
N ASN A 227 17.22 9.12 12.22
CA ASN A 227 17.07 8.62 13.58
C ASN A 227 18.23 9.05 14.48
N ASN A 228 19.47 9.01 13.97
CA ASN A 228 20.64 9.54 14.67
C ASN A 228 20.50 11.05 14.92
N TRP A 229 20.06 11.81 13.92
CA TRP A 229 19.84 13.24 14.04
C TRP A 229 18.79 13.55 15.13
N VAL A 230 17.62 12.92 15.09
CA VAL A 230 16.56 13.12 16.09
C VAL A 230 17.02 12.70 17.49
N SER A 231 17.79 11.60 17.59
CA SER A 231 18.37 11.15 18.86
C SER A 231 19.28 12.21 19.47
N GLN A 232 20.19 12.80 18.68
CA GLN A 232 21.17 13.78 19.16
C GLN A 232 20.57 15.17 19.39
N TYR A 233 19.75 15.64 18.45
CA TYR A 233 19.30 17.04 18.41
C TYR A 233 17.94 17.26 19.07
N VAL A 234 17.12 16.22 19.24
CA VAL A 234 15.81 16.33 19.90
C VAL A 234 15.81 15.54 21.20
N TYR A 235 15.87 14.21 21.13
CA TYR A 235 15.67 13.34 22.29
C TYR A 235 16.67 13.60 23.43
N LYS A 236 17.97 13.66 23.15
CA LYS A 236 18.99 13.90 24.20
C LYS A 236 18.91 15.30 24.79
N ARG A 237 18.49 16.30 24.01
CA ARG A 237 18.33 17.67 24.50
C ARG A 237 17.14 17.80 25.46
N LEU A 238 16.14 16.93 25.31
CA LEU A 238 14.98 16.83 26.18
C LEU A 238 15.25 16.12 27.52
N LYS A 239 16.51 15.86 27.88
CA LYS A 239 16.90 15.24 29.15
C LYS A 239 16.46 16.05 30.38
N PHE A 240 16.32 17.38 30.24
CA PHE A 240 15.86 18.26 31.32
C PHE A 240 14.46 17.91 31.85
N MET A 241 13.63 17.20 31.06
CA MET A 241 12.29 16.78 31.49
C MET A 241 12.29 15.65 32.53
N GLY A 242 13.45 15.04 32.83
CA GLY A 242 13.57 14.03 33.89
C GLY A 242 12.88 12.68 33.63
N ASN A 243 12.09 12.54 32.55
CA ASN A 243 11.37 11.32 32.22
C ASN A 243 11.63 10.88 30.77
N ARG A 244 12.25 9.70 30.63
CA ARG A 244 12.57 9.07 29.34
C ARG A 244 11.37 8.90 28.42
N TYR A 245 10.19 8.56 28.95
CA TYR A 245 8.99 8.36 28.14
C TYR A 245 8.46 9.67 27.58
N ILE A 246 8.55 10.77 28.35
CA ILE A 246 8.15 12.10 27.89
C ILE A 246 9.11 12.58 26.79
N SER A 247 10.42 12.45 27.00
CA SER A 247 11.42 12.80 25.97
C SER A 247 11.24 11.99 24.69
N GLN A 248 10.91 10.70 24.78
CA GLN A 248 10.64 9.85 23.62
C GLN A 248 9.34 10.26 22.91
N ALA A 249 8.25 10.48 23.65
CA ALA A 249 6.97 10.91 23.08
C ALA A 249 7.10 12.26 22.36
N ALA A 250 7.85 13.21 22.94
CA ALA A 250 8.13 14.50 22.32
C ALA A 250 8.99 14.37 21.05
N ALA A 251 9.99 13.50 21.03
CA ALA A 251 10.79 13.24 19.83
C ALA A 251 9.97 12.61 18.69
N LEU A 252 9.07 11.67 19.02
CA LEU A 252 8.15 11.07 18.06
C LEU A 252 7.07 12.06 17.58
N MET A 253 6.62 12.96 18.45
CA MET A 253 5.73 14.05 18.08
C MET A 253 6.40 15.05 17.13
N PHE A 254 7.67 15.40 17.39
CA PHE A 254 8.47 16.20 16.46
C PHE A 254 8.55 15.52 15.09
N LEU A 255 8.81 14.21 15.04
CA LEU A 255 8.82 13.45 13.79
C LEU A 255 7.45 13.47 13.09
N ALA A 256 6.35 13.36 13.83
CA ALA A 256 5.01 13.45 13.25
C ALA A 256 4.78 14.80 12.56
N VAL A 257 5.08 15.90 13.27
CA VAL A 257 4.95 17.27 12.76
C VAL A 257 5.88 17.52 11.57
N TRP A 258 7.11 17.00 11.62
CA TRP A 258 8.09 17.11 10.54
C TRP A 258 7.58 16.52 9.23
N HIS A 259 6.81 15.42 9.29
CA HIS A 259 6.21 14.82 8.09
C HIS A 259 4.99 15.59 7.60
N GLY A 260 4.27 16.28 8.49
CA GLY A 260 3.16 17.18 8.15
C GLY A 260 1.98 17.10 9.12
N LEU A 261 0.86 17.71 8.72
CA LEU A 261 -0.33 17.82 9.58
C LEU A 261 -1.39 16.72 9.35
N HIS A 262 -1.10 15.75 8.49
CA HIS A 262 -2.01 14.64 8.24
C HIS A 262 -2.11 13.70 9.46
N THR A 263 -3.34 13.30 9.81
CA THR A 263 -3.61 12.46 11.00
C THR A 263 -2.86 11.13 10.98
N GLY A 264 -2.56 10.63 9.78
CA GLY A 264 -1.78 9.43 9.55
C GLY A 264 -0.40 9.43 10.21
N TYR A 265 0.31 10.55 10.19
CA TYR A 265 1.66 10.64 10.77
C TYR A 265 1.61 10.49 12.29
N TYR A 266 0.74 11.25 12.95
CA TYR A 266 0.54 11.17 14.40
C TYR A 266 0.16 9.77 14.86
N MET A 267 -0.74 9.10 14.12
CA MET A 267 -1.15 7.73 14.43
C MET A 267 0.02 6.74 14.28
N CYS A 268 0.83 6.85 13.23
CA CYS A 268 1.99 5.98 13.02
C CYS A 268 3.01 6.10 14.15
N PHE A 269 3.42 7.32 14.48
CA PHE A 269 4.41 7.57 15.55
C PHE A 269 3.85 7.27 16.95
N ALA A 270 2.54 7.44 17.18
CA ALA A 270 1.89 6.99 18.41
C ALA A 270 1.95 5.46 18.54
N MET A 271 1.70 4.72 17.45
CA MET A 271 1.86 3.26 17.46
C MET A 271 3.30 2.84 17.69
N GLU A 272 4.28 3.52 17.09
CA GLU A 272 5.70 3.27 17.35
C GLU A 272 6.02 3.34 18.86
N PHE A 273 5.53 4.38 19.54
CA PHE A 273 5.71 4.51 20.99
C PHE A 273 5.11 3.32 21.77
N LEU A 274 3.87 2.93 21.45
CA LEU A 274 3.16 1.85 22.14
C LEU A 274 3.83 0.49 21.92
N VAL A 275 4.22 0.19 20.68
CA VAL A 275 4.89 -1.05 20.31
C VAL A 275 6.24 -1.15 21.03
N MET A 276 7.05 -0.08 20.99
CA MET A 276 8.35 -0.07 21.64
C MET A 276 8.25 -0.20 23.16
N LYS A 277 7.21 0.38 23.77
CA LYS A 277 6.92 0.20 25.19
C LYS A 277 6.57 -1.26 25.51
N LEU A 278 5.67 -1.86 24.73
CA LEU A 278 5.28 -3.26 24.92
C LEU A 278 6.49 -4.20 24.81
N GLU A 279 7.27 -4.08 23.73
CA GLU A 279 8.42 -4.96 23.50
C GLU A 279 9.45 -4.86 24.62
N LYS A 280 9.77 -3.64 25.05
CA LYS A 280 10.72 -3.41 26.13
C LYS A 280 10.23 -3.94 27.47
N ASP A 281 8.96 -3.72 27.79
CA ASP A 281 8.37 -4.24 29.02
C ASP A 281 8.34 -5.77 29.02
N LEU A 282 7.94 -6.40 27.91
CA LEU A 282 7.87 -7.85 27.79
C LEU A 282 9.25 -8.50 27.92
N GLU A 283 10.27 -7.93 27.27
CA GLU A 283 11.65 -8.39 27.39
C GLU A 283 12.16 -8.30 28.83
N GLN A 284 11.87 -7.22 29.54
CA GLN A 284 12.21 -7.08 30.96
C GLN A 284 11.46 -8.07 31.86
N ILE A 285 10.21 -8.41 31.54
CA ILE A 285 9.44 -9.40 32.31
C ILE A 285 10.02 -10.80 32.10
N ILE A 286 10.33 -11.17 30.85
CA ILE A 286 10.92 -12.47 30.53
C ILE A 286 12.29 -12.62 31.20
N GLN A 287 13.16 -11.60 31.10
CA GLN A 287 14.50 -11.63 31.70
C GLN A 287 14.49 -11.77 33.23
N LYS A 288 13.41 -11.37 33.90
CA LYS A 288 13.24 -11.51 35.36
C LYS A 288 12.71 -12.88 35.79
N SER A 289 12.31 -13.73 34.86
CA SER A 289 11.75 -15.06 35.15
C SER A 289 12.73 -16.13 34.71
N GLU A 290 13.38 -16.79 35.66
CA GLU A 290 14.32 -17.88 35.37
C GLU A 290 13.66 -19.01 34.58
N ALA A 291 12.44 -19.39 34.94
CA ALA A 291 11.67 -20.40 34.22
C ALA A 291 11.38 -20.01 32.77
N ALA A 292 11.04 -18.73 32.52
CA ALA A 292 10.81 -18.26 31.16
C ALA A 292 12.11 -18.22 30.35
N VAL A 293 13.21 -17.74 30.94
CA VAL A 293 14.52 -17.73 30.31
C VAL A 293 14.95 -19.15 29.93
N GLU A 294 14.79 -20.12 30.83
CA GLU A 294 15.14 -21.52 30.57
C GLU A 294 14.25 -22.13 29.48
N PHE A 295 12.95 -21.84 29.49
CA PHE A 295 12.03 -22.28 28.43
C PHE A 295 12.46 -21.75 27.04
N PHE A 296 12.86 -20.47 26.94
CA PHE A 296 13.34 -19.87 25.70
C PHE A 296 14.76 -20.31 25.28
N LYS A 297 15.52 -21.01 26.12
CA LYS A 297 16.80 -21.62 25.71
C LYS A 297 16.62 -22.88 24.86
N ASN A 298 15.45 -23.53 24.93
CA ASN A 298 15.20 -24.74 24.15
C ASN A 298 15.26 -24.44 22.63
N PRO A 299 16.08 -25.17 21.84
CA PRO A 299 16.24 -24.91 20.40
C PRO A 299 14.94 -24.92 19.59
N LEU A 300 14.01 -25.84 19.90
CA LEU A 300 12.70 -25.90 19.22
C LEU A 300 11.86 -24.66 19.54
N VAL A 301 11.89 -24.23 20.80
CA VAL A 301 11.18 -23.01 21.24
C VAL A 301 11.78 -21.77 20.58
N GLN A 302 13.10 -21.72 20.38
CA GLN A 302 13.75 -20.60 19.67
C GLN A 302 13.31 -20.51 18.21
N ILE A 303 13.25 -21.64 17.49
CA ILE A 303 12.78 -21.68 16.10
C ILE A 303 11.32 -21.22 16.02
N ILE A 304 10.46 -21.77 16.88
CA ILE A 304 9.03 -21.41 16.94
C ILE A 304 8.87 -19.92 17.27
N THR A 305 9.60 -19.42 18.27
CA THR A 305 9.59 -18.01 18.67
C THR A 305 10.05 -17.12 17.53
N TRP A 306 11.10 -17.51 16.81
CA TRP A 306 11.58 -16.77 15.65
C TRP A 306 10.52 -16.67 14.56
N ILE A 307 9.84 -17.77 14.22
CA ILE A 307 8.75 -17.78 13.22
C ILE A 307 7.60 -16.86 13.65
N ILE A 308 7.19 -16.96 14.93
CA ILE A 308 6.11 -16.12 15.48
C ILE A 308 6.51 -14.65 15.44
N LEU A 309 7.72 -14.31 15.89
CA LEU A 309 8.22 -12.94 15.89
C LEU A 309 8.40 -12.38 14.47
N LYS A 310 8.75 -13.22 13.50
CA LYS A 310 8.78 -12.86 12.08
C LYS A 310 7.40 -12.53 11.55
N LEU A 311 6.42 -13.37 11.83
CA LEU A 311 5.05 -13.13 11.40
C LEU A 311 4.46 -11.89 12.07
N TYR A 312 4.74 -11.71 13.37
CA TYR A 312 4.38 -10.54 14.15
C TYR A 312 4.96 -9.26 13.54
N THR A 313 6.28 -9.19 13.33
CA THR A 313 6.93 -8.01 12.75
C THR A 313 6.46 -7.73 11.33
N PHE A 314 6.26 -8.77 10.51
CA PHE A 314 5.77 -8.62 9.15
C PHE A 314 4.35 -8.01 9.10
N VAL A 315 3.40 -8.56 9.85
CA VAL A 315 2.00 -8.10 9.87
C VAL A 315 1.89 -6.71 10.51
N PHE A 316 2.48 -6.54 11.69
CA PHE A 316 2.28 -5.31 12.46
C PHE A 316 3.11 -4.13 11.92
N MET A 317 4.20 -4.37 11.18
CA MET A 317 4.86 -3.30 10.43
C MET A 317 3.88 -2.69 9.43
N GLY A 318 3.20 -3.52 8.64
CA GLY A 318 2.14 -3.05 7.75
C GLY A 318 1.04 -2.32 8.50
N TRP A 319 0.59 -2.87 9.63
CA TRP A 319 -0.42 -2.23 10.48
C TRP A 319 -0.05 -0.82 10.93
N CYS A 320 1.17 -0.63 11.43
CA CYS A 320 1.64 0.66 11.94
C CYS A 320 1.82 1.69 10.81
N LEU A 321 2.14 1.23 9.59
CA LEU A 321 2.36 2.10 8.43
C LEU A 321 1.09 2.50 7.68
N ILE A 322 -0.04 1.80 7.85
CA ILE A 322 -1.31 2.16 7.17
C ILE A 322 -1.61 3.65 7.29
N PRO A 323 -1.64 4.23 8.50
CA PRO A 323 -2.04 5.63 8.65
C PRO A 323 -1.04 6.55 7.97
N PHE A 324 0.27 6.26 8.10
CA PHE A 324 1.33 7.04 7.47
C PHE A 324 1.17 7.11 5.95
N ALA A 325 0.86 5.99 5.30
CA ALA A 325 0.76 5.93 3.85
C ALA A 325 -0.61 6.38 3.29
N LEU A 326 -1.70 6.22 4.05
CA LEU A 326 -3.03 6.65 3.61
C LEU A 326 -3.39 8.09 4.01
N LEU A 327 -2.62 8.70 4.92
CA LEU A 327 -2.67 10.09 5.40
C LEU A 327 -3.96 10.50 6.14
N SER A 328 -5.13 10.19 5.58
CA SER A 328 -6.43 10.70 6.00
C SER A 328 -7.21 9.72 6.88
N PHE A 329 -7.81 10.23 7.97
CA PHE A 329 -8.53 9.44 8.98
C PHE A 329 -9.55 8.48 8.39
N PRO A 330 -10.50 8.90 7.52
CA PRO A 330 -11.48 7.99 6.97
C PRO A 330 -10.88 6.83 6.18
N ARG A 331 -9.72 7.02 5.54
CA ARG A 331 -9.06 6.00 4.71
C ARG A 331 -8.40 4.92 5.56
N TRP A 332 -7.53 5.32 6.50
CA TRP A 332 -6.84 4.33 7.33
C TRP A 332 -7.74 3.70 8.40
N TRP A 333 -8.75 4.43 8.87
CA TRP A 333 -9.74 3.89 9.83
C TRP A 333 -10.57 2.74 9.24
N GLN A 334 -10.93 2.82 7.95
CA GLN A 334 -11.60 1.73 7.25
C GLN A 334 -10.76 0.44 7.24
N VAL A 335 -9.44 0.57 7.03
CA VAL A 335 -8.55 -0.59 7.07
C VAL A 335 -8.52 -1.16 8.48
N TYR A 336 -8.36 -0.34 9.52
CA TYR A 336 -8.35 -0.82 10.91
C TYR A 336 -9.64 -1.54 11.31
N LYS A 337 -10.81 -1.05 10.86
CA LYS A 337 -12.09 -1.76 11.03
C LYS A 337 -12.09 -3.14 10.36
N SER A 338 -11.56 -3.23 9.14
CA SER A 338 -11.59 -4.48 8.34
C SER A 338 -10.84 -5.66 8.96
N VAL A 339 -9.92 -5.34 9.88
CA VAL A 339 -9.04 -6.26 10.62
C VAL A 339 -9.24 -6.07 12.14
N TYR A 340 -10.45 -5.70 12.55
CA TYR A 340 -10.94 -5.71 13.94
C TYR A 340 -10.03 -5.01 14.95
N PHE A 341 -9.32 -3.95 14.55
CA PHE A 341 -8.47 -3.16 15.42
C PHE A 341 -7.39 -3.97 16.19
N ILE A 342 -6.92 -5.09 15.64
CA ILE A 342 -6.01 -6.02 16.35
C ILE A 342 -4.75 -5.34 16.90
N GLY A 343 -4.21 -4.34 16.21
CA GLY A 343 -3.04 -3.60 16.70
C GLY A 343 -3.34 -2.78 17.95
N PHE A 344 -4.55 -2.24 18.10
CA PHE A 344 -4.93 -1.53 19.33
C PHE A 344 -5.19 -2.49 20.48
N VAL A 345 -5.78 -3.66 20.20
CA VAL A 345 -5.96 -4.71 21.20
C VAL A 345 -4.61 -5.19 21.73
N LEU A 346 -3.64 -5.40 20.84
CA LEU A 346 -2.30 -5.84 21.22
C LEU A 346 -1.50 -4.70 21.89
N PHE A 347 -1.28 -3.57 21.23
CA PHE A 347 -0.35 -2.55 21.74
C PHE A 347 -1.03 -1.56 22.69
N GLY A 348 -2.26 -1.15 22.39
CA GLY A 348 -2.99 -0.14 23.16
C GLY A 348 -3.48 -0.66 24.52
N LEU A 349 -3.96 -1.91 24.57
CA LEU A 349 -4.47 -2.50 25.82
C LEU A 349 -3.37 -3.13 26.70
N TRP A 350 -2.09 -3.04 26.30
CA TRP A 350 -0.96 -3.58 27.06
C TRP A 350 -1.01 -3.28 28.57
N PRO A 351 -1.27 -2.04 29.03
CA PRO A 351 -1.30 -1.75 30.46
C PRO A 351 -2.33 -2.58 31.26
N PHE A 352 -3.42 -3.03 30.62
CA PHE A 352 -4.48 -3.78 31.29
C PHE A 352 -4.12 -5.25 31.49
N TYR A 353 -3.45 -5.88 30.52
CA TYR A 353 -3.11 -7.31 30.59
C TYR A 353 -1.65 -7.58 30.97
N GLN A 354 -0.79 -6.56 30.99
CA GLN A 354 0.58 -6.64 31.52
C GLN A 354 0.65 -7.23 32.95
N PRO A 355 -0.21 -6.85 33.92
CA PRO A 355 -0.18 -7.43 35.26
C PRO A 355 -0.42 -8.93 35.28
N THR A 356 -1.32 -9.42 34.41
CA THR A 356 -1.63 -10.84 34.26
C THR A 356 -0.43 -11.62 33.73
N ILE A 357 0.26 -11.09 32.71
CA ILE A 357 1.50 -11.68 32.18
C ILE A 357 2.59 -11.73 33.25
N LYS A 358 2.76 -10.65 34.01
CA LYS A 358 3.70 -10.62 35.15
C LYS A 358 3.38 -11.70 36.19
N LYS A 359 2.10 -11.92 36.50
CA LYS A 359 1.68 -12.97 37.44
C LYS A 359 1.97 -14.37 36.89
N LEU A 360 1.70 -14.61 35.61
CA LEU A 360 1.91 -15.91 34.96
C LEU A 360 3.40 -16.29 34.89
N LEU A 361 4.28 -15.30 34.68
CA LEU A 361 5.72 -15.50 34.53
C LEU A 361 6.50 -15.38 35.86
N LYS A 362 5.86 -15.16 37.01
CA LYS A 362 6.57 -15.18 38.31
C LYS A 362 7.07 -16.60 38.62
N PRO A 363 8.27 -16.76 39.21
CA PRO A 363 8.72 -18.06 39.70
C PRO A 363 7.74 -18.57 40.77
N LYS A 364 7.39 -19.86 40.74
CA LYS A 364 6.78 -20.49 41.92
C LYS A 364 7.81 -20.44 43.04
N CYS A 365 7.54 -19.72 44.12
CA CYS A 365 8.32 -19.86 45.34
C CYS A 365 8.15 -21.31 45.84
N ASN A 366 9.13 -22.17 45.59
CA ASN A 366 9.24 -23.42 46.33
C ASN A 366 9.66 -23.04 47.75
N GLY A 367 8.68 -22.95 48.63
CA GLY A 367 8.91 -22.84 50.06
C GLY A 367 9.52 -24.14 50.57
N THR A 368 10.84 -24.16 50.72
CA THR A 368 11.53 -25.03 51.68
C THR A 368 12.46 -24.16 52.49
N HIS A 369 11.91 -23.50 53.51
CA HIS A 369 12.71 -23.08 54.65
C HIS A 369 13.22 -24.36 55.33
N VAL A 370 14.41 -24.80 54.94
CA VAL A 370 15.21 -25.68 55.80
C VAL A 370 15.67 -24.79 56.96
N LYS A 371 14.97 -24.89 58.10
CA LYS A 371 15.51 -24.45 59.39
C LYS A 371 16.81 -25.24 59.60
N LYS A 372 17.94 -24.53 59.66
CA LYS A 372 19.14 -25.03 60.29
C LYS A 372 19.01 -24.71 61.77
N ASP A 373 18.79 -25.75 62.57
CA ASP A 373 19.16 -25.76 63.99
C ASP A 373 20.63 -26.18 64.10
#